data_AF-A0A940KRG0-F1
#
_entry.id   AF-A0A940KRG0-F1
#
_cell.length_a   1.000
_cell.length_b   1.000
_cell.length_c   1.000
_cell.angle_alpha   90.00
_cell.angle_beta   90.00
_cell.angle_gamma   90.00
#
_symmetry.space_group_name_H-M   'P 1'
#
loop_
_entity.id
_entity.type
_entity.pdbx_description
1 polymer ?
#
loop_
_entity_poly.entity_id
_entity_poly.type
_entity_poly.pdbx_seq_one_letter_code
_entity_poly.pdbx_strand_id
1 'polypeptide(L)' 'MQIHRNLDQLPKFRNAVVTIGTFDGVHAGHRQIIDELIREARAVNGETV' A
#
# COMPACT_ATOMS: atom_id res chain seq x y z
N MET A 1 -1.42 -8.44 6.77
CA MET A 1 -0.70 -7.17 6.99
C MET A 1 0.72 -7.51 7.45
N GLN A 2 1.73 -7.01 6.74
CA GLN A 2 3.15 -7.11 7.13
C GLN A 2 3.60 -5.72 7.61
N ILE A 3 4.47 -5.65 8.62
CA ILE A 3 4.96 -4.37 9.17
C ILE A 3 6.47 -4.34 9.03
N HIS A 4 6.97 -3.39 8.23
CA HIS A 4 8.40 -3.14 8.05
C HIS A 4 8.79 -1.83 8.74
N ARG A 5 9.77 -1.90 9.65
CA ARG A 5 10.28 -0.72 10.40
C ARG A 5 11.66 -0.25 9.93
N ASN A 6 12.30 -1.02 9.06
CA ASN A 6 13.60 -0.69 8.48
C ASN A 6 13.54 -0.95 6.97
N LEU A 7 14.01 0.02 6.18
CA LEU A 7 14.10 -0.05 4.73
C LEU A 7 15.09 -1.12 4.26
N ASP A 8 16.16 -1.39 5.03
CA ASP A 8 17.18 -2.38 4.68
C ASP A 8 16.68 -3.83 4.75
N GLN A 9 15.51 -4.05 5.33
CA GLN A 9 14.90 -5.37 5.54
C GLN A 9 13.63 -5.57 4.71
N LEU A 10 13.39 -4.72 3.71
CA LEU A 10 12.25 -4.89 2.82
C LEU A 10 12.44 -6.12 1.92
N PRO A 11 11.41 -6.97 1.77
CA PRO A 11 11.44 -8.04 0.77
C PRO A 11 11.40 -7.44 -0.64
N LYS A 12 11.62 -8.29 -1.64
CA LYS A 12 11.33 -7.91 -3.03
C LYS A 12 9.81 -7.86 -3.23
N PHE A 13 9.35 -6.81 -3.90
CA PHE A 13 7.94 -6.65 -4.27
C PHE A 13 7.77 -6.74 -5.78
N ARG A 14 6.66 -7.33 -6.23
CA ARG A 14 6.26 -7.41 -7.63
C ARG A 14 5.37 -6.23 -7.97
N ASN A 15 5.83 -5.35 -8.88
CA ASN A 15 5.09 -4.16 -9.32
C ASN A 15 4.43 -3.43 -8.14
N ALA A 16 5.25 -3.05 -7.15
CA ALA A 16 4.77 -2.47 -5.90
C ALA A 16 3.91 -1.23 -6.17
N VAL A 17 2.70 -1.22 -5.62
CA VAL A 17 1.81 -0.05 -5.63
C VAL A 17 1.69 0.43 -4.20
N VAL A 18 2.09 1.68 -3.97
CA VAL A 18 2.24 2.26 -2.63
C VAL A 18 1.41 3.54 -2.48
N THR A 19 0.92 3.78 -1.28
CA THR A 19 0.39 5.08 -0.85
C THR A 19 1.15 5.55 0.38
N ILE A 20 1.28 6.85 0.56
CA ILE A 20 2.08 7.46 1.63
C ILE A 20 1.21 8.48 2.35
N GLY A 21 1.12 8.33 3.67
CA GLY A 21 0.34 9.21 4.54
C GLY A 21 0.44 8.77 5.98
N THR A 22 0.05 9.63 6.92
CA THR A 22 0.01 9.28 8.35
C THR A 22 -1.10 8.28 8.66
N PHE A 23 -2.17 8.26 7.84
CA PHE A 23 -3.34 7.39 7.95
C PHE A 23 -3.99 7.35 9.35
N ASP A 24 -3.79 8.39 10.17
CA ASP A 24 -4.36 8.46 11.51
C ASP A 24 -5.90 8.52 11.44
N GLY A 25 -6.56 7.64 12.19
CA GLY A 25 -8.01 7.51 12.24
C GLY A 25 -8.71 6.85 11.03
N VAL A 26 -8.00 6.51 9.93
CA VAL A 26 -8.51 5.76 8.75
C VAL A 26 -9.99 6.07 8.39
N HIS A 27 -10.31 7.35 8.24
CA HIS A 27 -11.66 7.83 7.92
C HIS A 27 -12.04 7.53 6.45
N ALA A 28 -13.21 8.02 6.00
CA ALA A 28 -13.74 7.73 4.67
C ALA A 28 -12.76 8.06 3.52
N GLY A 29 -12.12 9.24 3.58
CA GLY A 29 -11.07 9.61 2.61
C GLY A 29 -9.90 8.62 2.54
N HIS A 30 -9.37 8.19 3.69
CA HIS A 30 -8.31 7.17 3.73
C HIS A 30 -8.76 5.84 3.13
N ARG A 31 -10.00 5.40 3.42
CA ARG A 31 -10.56 4.18 2.83
C ARG A 31 -10.63 4.26 1.31
N GLN A 32 -11.06 5.40 0.76
CA GLN A 32 -11.09 5.60 -0.69
C GLN A 32 -9.70 5.49 -1.33
N ILE A 33 -8.68 6.07 -0.69
CA ILE A 33 -7.28 5.97 -1.17
C ILE A 33 -6.79 4.51 -1.15
N ILE A 34 -7.08 3.77 -0.07
CA ILE A 34 -6.71 2.35 0.06
C ILE A 34 -7.44 1.50 -0.99
N ASP A 35 -8.71 1.77 -1.26
CA ASP A 35 -9.48 1.05 -2.27
C ASP A 35 -8.93 1.27 -3.69
N GLU A 36 -8.49 2.50 -3.99
CA GLU A 36 -7.82 2.82 -5.26
C GLU A 36 -6.47 2.11 -5.38
N LEU A 37 -5.68 2.11 -4.31
CA LEU A 37 -4.40 1.38 -4.26
C LEU A 37 -4.56 -0.10 -4.65
N ILE A 38 -5.59 -0.75 -4.11
CA ILE A 38 -5.89 -2.16 -4.40
C ILE A 38 -6.33 -2.34 -5.85
N ARG A 39 -7.11 -1.42 -6.42
CA ARG A 39 -7.53 -1.47 -7.83
C ARG A 39 -6.32 -1.36 -8.76
N GLU A 40 -5.45 -0.39 -8.53
CA GLU A 40 -4.25 -0.16 -9.33
C GLU A 40 -3.30 -1.36 -9.27
N ALA A 41 -3.06 -1.92 -8.07
CA ALA A 41 -2.25 -3.13 -7.91
C ALA A 41 -2.79 -4.30 -8.75
N ARG A 42 -4.11 -4.50 -8.80
CA ARG A 42 -4.72 -5.55 -9.64
C ARG A 42 -4.53 -5.28 -11.12
N ALA A 43 -4.69 -4.03 -11.57
CA ALA A 43 -4.55 -3.64 -12.97
C ALA A 43 -3.15 -3.92 -13.53
N VAL A 44 -2.11 -3.77 -12.70
CA VAL A 44 -0.71 -3.99 -13.09
C VAL A 44 -0.15 -5.36 -12.68
N ASN A 45 -1.01 -6.28 -12.23
CA ASN A 45 -0.61 -7.57 -11.64
C ASN A 45 0.47 -7.42 -10.54
N GLY A 46 0.36 -6.36 -9.76
CA GLY A 46 1.26 -6.00 -8.67
C GLY A 46 0.77 -6.43 -7.30
N GLU A 47 1.39 -5.85 -6.28
CA GLU A 47 1.02 -6.01 -4.88
C GLU A 47 0.98 -4.65 -4.17
N THR A 48 0.04 -4.52 -3.23
CA THR A 48 -0.04 -3.36 -2.34
C THR A 48 0.98 -3.52 -1.22
N VAL A 49 1.77 -2.48 -0.97
CA VAL A 49 2.81 -2.47 0.09
C VAL A 49 2.52 -1.36 1.09
#